data_AF-A0A4Q6A8B6-F1
#
_entry.id   AF-A0A4Q6A8B6-F1
#
_cell.length_a   1.000
_cell.length_b   1.000
_cell.length_c   1.000
_cell.angle_alpha   90.00
_cell.angle_beta   90.00
_cell.angle_gamma   90.00
#
_symmetry.space_group_name_H-M   'P 1'
#
loop_
_entity.id
_entity.type
_entity.pdbx_description
1 polymer ?
#
loop_
_entity_poly.entity_id
_entity_poly.type
_entity_poly.pdbx_seq_one_letter_code
_entity_poly.pdbx_strand_id
1 'polypeptide(L)'
;ILIGVFVGKDMDESVFKAVMAVIILLTVIIMLFFEYRKQASVPHNLAFVGTMGLAAGFTTMLGNLAGAFANIYFLAMRLSKNDFIGTAAWVFLVINLFKLPFQVIYWKNITADTLLVDLQLLPALLLGFFAGIKIVAKIKDAAYRKIVIVLTLVGALVILFR
;
A
#
# COMPACT_ATOMS: atom_id res chain seq x y z
N ILE A 1 -10.47 3.59 5.97
CA ILE A 1 -10.22 5.04 5.79
C ILE A 1 -10.84 5.83 6.93
N LEU A 2 -12.16 5.83 7.12
CA LEU A 2 -12.82 6.62 8.17
C LEU A 2 -12.23 6.41 9.58
N ILE A 3 -11.95 5.15 9.96
CA ILE A 3 -11.27 4.84 11.23
C ILE A 3 -9.91 5.55 11.31
N GLY A 4 -9.11 5.52 10.24
CA GLY A 4 -7.82 6.19 10.20
C GLY A 4 -7.91 7.71 10.18
N VAL A 5 -8.96 8.27 9.57
CA VAL A 5 -9.23 9.71 9.58
C VAL A 5 -9.48 10.19 11.01
N PHE A 6 -10.34 9.47 11.73
CA PHE A 6 -10.70 9.79 13.11
C PHE A 6 -9.53 9.56 14.08
N VAL A 7 -8.89 8.37 14.00
CA VAL A 7 -7.78 8.01 14.89
C VAL A 7 -6.58 8.92 14.66
N GLY A 8 -6.23 9.24 13.41
CA GLY A 8 -5.00 9.98 13.12
C GLY A 8 -5.07 11.49 13.29
N LYS A 9 -6.24 12.09 13.55
CA LYS A 9 -6.37 13.56 13.64
C LYS A 9 -5.66 14.16 14.86
N ASP A 10 -5.81 13.52 16.01
CA ASP A 10 -5.31 14.03 17.31
C ASP A 10 -4.15 13.18 17.84
N MET A 11 -3.49 12.41 16.97
CA MET A 11 -2.35 11.57 17.36
C MET A 11 -1.07 12.39 17.45
N ASP A 12 -0.42 12.31 18.60
CA ASP A 12 0.96 12.77 18.76
C ASP A 12 1.91 12.05 17.79
N GLU A 13 2.93 12.77 17.31
CA GLU A 13 3.89 12.26 16.33
C GLU A 13 4.60 10.98 16.80
N SER A 14 4.91 10.88 18.11
CA SER A 14 5.54 9.70 18.70
C SER A 14 4.62 8.48 18.66
N VAL A 15 3.34 8.66 18.98
CA VAL A 15 2.31 7.62 18.93
C VAL A 15 2.06 7.20 17.48
N PHE A 16 2.01 8.16 16.56
CA PHE A 16 1.85 7.91 15.14
C PHE A 16 2.99 7.06 14.58
N LYS A 17 4.24 7.41 14.89
CA LYS A 17 5.43 6.62 14.52
C LYS A 17 5.39 5.21 15.12
N ALA A 18 5.01 5.08 16.39
CA ALA A 18 4.89 3.78 17.05
C ALA A 18 3.81 2.89 16.38
N VAL A 19 2.64 3.44 16.08
CA VAL A 19 1.55 2.73 15.40
C VAL A 19 1.98 2.29 14.00
N MET A 20 2.64 3.16 13.25
CA MET A 20 3.21 2.83 11.94
C MET A 20 4.21 1.68 12.02
N ALA A 21 5.15 1.72 12.98
CA ALA A 21 6.13 0.66 13.17
C ALA A 21 5.48 -0.69 13.49
N VAL A 22 4.47 -0.70 14.37
CA VAL A 22 3.70 -1.93 14.71
C VAL A 22 2.98 -2.49 13.49
N ILE A 23 2.30 -1.64 12.73
CA ILE A 23 1.60 -2.05 11.50
C ILE A 23 2.57 -2.67 10.51
N ILE A 24 3.74 -2.04 10.31
CA ILE A 24 4.77 -2.52 9.40
C ILE A 24 5.26 -3.90 9.83
N LEU A 25 5.61 -4.05 11.11
CA LEU A 25 6.07 -5.32 11.68
C LEU A 25 5.02 -6.42 11.46
N LEU A 26 3.76 -6.14 11.78
CA LEU A 26 2.65 -7.07 11.54
C LEU A 26 2.54 -7.44 10.07
N THR A 27 2.69 -6.48 9.16
CA THR A 27 2.56 -6.75 7.73
C THR A 27 3.69 -7.64 7.22
N VAL A 28 4.91 -7.45 7.71
CA VAL A 28 6.06 -8.31 7.41
C VAL A 28 5.81 -9.74 7.91
N ILE A 29 5.38 -9.89 9.17
CA ILE A 29 5.09 -11.21 9.76
C ILE A 29 4.02 -11.93 8.94
N ILE A 30 2.93 -11.25 8.60
CA ILE A 30 1.84 -11.81 7.79
C ILE A 30 2.37 -12.20 6.41
N MET A 31 3.12 -11.31 5.74
CA MET A 31 3.68 -11.60 4.41
C MET A 31 4.58 -12.85 4.42
N LEU A 32 5.50 -12.95 5.38
CA LEU A 32 6.40 -14.10 5.53
C LEU A 32 5.63 -15.39 5.84
N PHE A 33 4.63 -15.31 6.71
CA PHE A 33 3.79 -16.45 7.07
C PHE A 33 3.02 -17.01 5.86
N PHE A 34 2.39 -16.13 5.07
CA PHE A 34 1.66 -16.53 3.86
C PHE A 34 2.58 -17.04 2.75
N GLU A 35 3.77 -16.46 2.61
CA GLU A 35 4.77 -16.95 1.65
C GLU A 35 5.30 -18.34 2.04
N TYR A 36 5.58 -18.55 3.33
CA TYR A 36 6.09 -19.84 3.84
C TYR A 36 5.04 -20.95 3.77
N ARG A 37 3.77 -20.65 4.05
CA ARG A 37 2.68 -21.63 3.99
C ARG A 37 2.31 -22.09 2.58
N LYS A 38 2.87 -21.47 1.52
CA LYS A 38 2.55 -21.77 0.10
C LYS A 38 1.06 -22.05 -0.11
N GLN A 39 0.20 -21.23 0.50
CA GLN A 39 -1.19 -21.63 0.74
C GLN A 39 -1.88 -21.95 -0.60
N ALA A 40 -2.37 -23.19 -0.70
CA ALA A 40 -2.82 -23.80 -1.95
C ALA A 40 -4.21 -23.30 -2.40
N SER A 41 -5.04 -22.89 -1.44
CA SER A 41 -6.44 -22.54 -1.63
C SER A 41 -6.67 -21.04 -1.46
N VAL A 42 -7.43 -20.47 -2.41
CA VAL A 42 -7.89 -19.08 -2.35
C VAL A 42 -8.83 -18.95 -1.14
N PRO A 43 -8.56 -18.07 -0.17
CA PRO A 43 -9.45 -17.85 0.96
C PRO A 43 -10.79 -17.24 0.48
N HIS A 44 -11.88 -17.99 0.63
CA HIS A 44 -13.25 -17.56 0.27
C HIS A 44 -14.01 -16.93 1.45
N ASN A 45 -13.37 -16.77 2.61
CA ASN A 45 -14.03 -16.22 3.80
C ASN A 45 -14.15 -14.70 3.71
N LEU A 46 -15.38 -14.20 3.79
CA LEU A 46 -15.69 -12.76 3.85
C LEU A 46 -14.94 -12.05 4.98
N ALA A 47 -14.64 -12.74 6.08
CA ALA A 47 -13.83 -12.21 7.18
C ALA A 47 -12.39 -11.87 6.75
N PHE A 48 -11.76 -12.65 5.87
CA PHE A 48 -10.41 -12.34 5.37
C PHE A 48 -10.44 -11.15 4.42
N VAL A 49 -11.42 -11.10 3.52
CA VAL A 49 -11.60 -9.98 2.59
C VAL A 49 -11.86 -8.68 3.39
N GLY A 50 -12.76 -8.74 4.37
CA GLY A 50 -13.09 -7.61 5.24
C GLY A 50 -11.90 -7.13 6.07
N THR A 51 -11.15 -8.04 6.70
CA THR A 51 -9.98 -7.66 7.52
C THR A 51 -8.85 -7.09 6.66
N MET A 52 -8.54 -7.68 5.51
CA MET A 52 -7.54 -7.14 4.58
C MET A 52 -7.95 -5.77 4.02
N GLY A 53 -9.22 -5.60 3.65
CA GLY A 53 -9.75 -4.32 3.17
C GLY A 53 -9.75 -3.24 4.25
N LEU A 54 -10.14 -3.56 5.48
CA LEU A 54 -10.07 -2.64 6.61
C LEU A 54 -8.63 -2.26 6.95
N ALA A 55 -7.72 -3.23 7.00
CA ALA A 55 -6.30 -3.00 7.26
C ALA A 55 -5.68 -2.12 6.16
N ALA A 56 -5.90 -2.44 4.89
CA ALA A 56 -5.47 -1.60 3.78
C ALA A 56 -6.06 -0.18 3.89
N GLY A 57 -7.37 -0.05 4.12
CA GLY A 57 -8.03 1.24 4.23
C GLY A 57 -7.60 2.06 5.45
N PHE A 58 -7.20 1.44 6.55
CA PHE A 58 -6.66 2.13 7.73
C PHE A 58 -5.23 2.60 7.48
N THR A 59 -4.39 1.69 7.00
CA THR A 59 -2.95 1.91 6.81
C THR A 59 -2.61 2.84 5.66
N THR A 60 -3.45 2.91 4.60
CA THR A 60 -3.33 3.96 3.57
C THR A 60 -3.60 5.34 4.16
N MET A 61 -4.58 5.46 5.05
CA MET A 61 -4.96 6.75 5.62
C MET A 61 -3.86 7.28 6.53
N LEU A 62 -3.33 6.43 7.42
CA LEU A 62 -2.26 6.82 8.33
C LEU A 62 -0.98 7.14 7.55
N GLY A 63 -0.42 6.19 6.81
CA GLY A 63 0.93 6.36 6.26
C GLY A 63 1.14 5.89 4.83
N ASN A 64 0.06 5.80 4.03
CA ASN A 64 0.12 5.27 2.67
C ASN A 64 0.69 3.83 2.57
N LEU A 65 0.51 3.01 3.61
CA LEU A 65 1.13 1.67 3.74
C LEU A 65 0.25 0.51 3.26
N ALA A 66 -0.87 0.80 2.62
CA ALA A 66 -1.82 -0.23 2.20
C ALA A 66 -1.30 -1.19 1.12
N GLY A 67 -0.23 -0.80 0.41
CA GLY A 67 0.42 -1.61 -0.61
C GLY A 67 0.75 -3.02 -0.10
N ALA A 68 1.26 -3.13 1.12
CA ALA A 68 1.68 -4.41 1.67
C ALA A 68 0.49 -5.36 1.95
N PHE A 69 -0.63 -4.84 2.48
CA PHE A 69 -1.86 -5.61 2.66
C PHE A 69 -2.54 -5.98 1.33
N ALA A 70 -2.59 -5.05 0.38
CA ALA A 70 -3.11 -5.30 -0.96
C ALA A 70 -2.26 -6.37 -1.68
N ASN A 71 -0.94 -6.31 -1.57
CA ASN A 71 -0.03 -7.32 -2.12
C ASN A 71 -0.31 -8.70 -1.51
N ILE A 72 -0.43 -8.81 -0.19
CA ILE A 72 -0.78 -10.09 0.47
C ILE A 72 -2.11 -10.63 -0.06
N TYR A 73 -3.12 -9.78 -0.19
CA TYR A 73 -4.42 -10.15 -0.73
C TYR A 73 -4.31 -10.65 -2.18
N PHE A 74 -3.68 -9.88 -3.07
CA PHE A 74 -3.52 -10.25 -4.48
C PHE A 74 -2.65 -11.50 -4.67
N LEU A 75 -1.63 -11.69 -3.83
CA LEU A 75 -0.82 -12.90 -3.79
C LEU A 75 -1.64 -14.12 -3.37
N ALA A 76 -2.54 -13.97 -2.39
CA ALA A 76 -3.46 -15.03 -1.97
C ALA A 76 -4.49 -15.36 -3.06
N MET A 77 -4.93 -14.36 -3.82
CA MET A 77 -5.84 -14.52 -4.97
C MET A 77 -5.15 -15.08 -6.22
N ARG A 78 -3.81 -15.21 -6.22
CA ARG A 78 -2.99 -15.75 -7.32
C ARG A 78 -3.24 -15.07 -8.66
N LEU A 79 -3.43 -13.74 -8.63
CA LEU A 79 -3.64 -12.96 -9.84
C LEU A 79 -2.43 -13.09 -10.78
N SER A 80 -2.71 -13.18 -12.08
CA SER A 80 -1.67 -13.03 -13.09
C SER A 80 -1.01 -11.66 -12.96
N LYS A 81 0.21 -11.49 -13.45
CA LYS A 81 0.94 -10.23 -13.32
C LYS A 81 0.16 -9.01 -13.85
N ASN A 82 -0.51 -9.14 -14.99
CA ASN A 82 -1.25 -8.02 -15.58
C ASN A 82 -2.53 -7.73 -14.79
N ASP A 83 -3.24 -8.76 -14.33
CA ASP A 83 -4.42 -8.59 -13.47
C ASP A 83 -4.02 -7.97 -12.13
N PHE A 84 -2.89 -8.39 -11.56
CA PHE A 84 -2.33 -7.80 -10.35
C PHE A 84 -2.11 -6.29 -10.51
N ILE A 85 -1.41 -5.88 -11.57
CA ILE A 85 -1.08 -4.47 -11.80
C ILE A 85 -2.36 -3.67 -12.07
N GLY A 86 -3.26 -4.18 -12.92
CA GLY A 86 -4.51 -3.50 -13.29
C GLY A 86 -5.47 -3.37 -12.11
N THR A 87 -5.70 -4.45 -11.36
CA THR A 87 -6.55 -4.44 -10.17
C THR A 87 -5.96 -3.54 -9.09
N ALA A 88 -4.65 -3.60 -8.84
CA ALA A 88 -4.00 -2.70 -7.89
C ALA A 88 -4.20 -1.24 -8.27
N ALA A 89 -4.00 -0.88 -9.55
CA ALA A 89 -4.18 0.48 -10.04
C ALA A 89 -5.61 0.99 -9.80
N TRP A 90 -6.63 0.21 -10.15
CA TRP A 90 -8.02 0.58 -9.92
C TRP A 90 -8.39 0.67 -8.44
N VAL A 91 -7.98 -0.32 -7.64
CA VAL A 91 -8.23 -0.34 -6.20
C VAL A 91 -7.62 0.89 -5.54
N PHE A 92 -6.35 1.18 -5.80
CA PHE A 92 -5.69 2.34 -5.21
C PHE A 92 -6.23 3.65 -5.76
N LEU A 93 -6.64 3.73 -7.02
CA LEU A 93 -7.29 4.94 -7.55
C LEU A 93 -8.58 5.25 -6.77
N VAL A 94 -9.49 4.28 -6.64
CA VAL A 94 -10.76 4.48 -5.93
C VAL A 94 -10.54 4.81 -4.46
N ILE A 95 -9.65 4.07 -3.80
CA ILE A 95 -9.33 4.29 -2.38
C ILE A 95 -8.71 5.68 -2.18
N ASN A 96 -7.80 6.13 -3.06
CA ASN A 96 -7.19 7.44 -2.93
C ASN A 96 -8.16 8.58 -3.26
N LEU A 97 -9.04 8.41 -4.25
CA LEU A 97 -10.12 9.37 -4.53
C LEU A 97 -11.06 9.51 -3.33
N PHE A 98 -11.42 8.39 -2.69
CA PHE A 98 -12.20 8.43 -1.44
C PHE A 98 -11.43 9.07 -0.28
N LYS A 99 -10.10 8.88 -0.22
CA LYS A 99 -9.23 9.47 0.82
C LYS A 99 -9.07 10.99 0.66
N LEU A 100 -9.06 11.49 -0.58
CA LEU A 100 -8.69 12.86 -0.92
C LEU A 100 -9.51 13.94 -0.16
N PRO A 101 -10.86 13.87 -0.06
CA PRO A 101 -11.63 14.87 0.66
C PRO A 101 -11.25 14.97 2.14
N PHE A 102 -10.90 13.85 2.78
CA PHE A 102 -10.51 13.84 4.19
C PHE A 102 -9.12 14.47 4.41
N GLN A 103 -8.21 14.31 3.44
CA GLN A 103 -6.93 14.99 3.47
C GLN A 103 -7.07 16.52 3.31
N VAL A 104 -7.90 16.96 2.36
CA VAL A 104 -8.14 18.40 2.13
C VAL A 104 -8.91 19.03 3.30
N ILE A 105 -10.02 18.44 3.72
CA ILE A 105 -11.00 19.08 4.62
C ILE A 105 -10.66 18.82 6.09
N TYR A 106 -10.31 17.57 6.43
CA TYR A 106 -10.19 17.15 7.82
C TYR A 106 -8.76 17.32 8.36
N TRP A 107 -7.76 16.84 7.61
CA TRP A 107 -6.35 16.98 7.98
C TRP A 107 -5.72 18.29 7.51
N LYS A 108 -6.31 18.96 6.51
CA LYS A 108 -5.82 20.22 5.93
C LYS A 108 -4.36 20.15 5.49
N ASN A 109 -3.91 18.96 5.07
CA ASN A 109 -2.52 18.71 4.69
C ASN A 109 -2.25 18.99 3.20
N ILE A 110 -3.29 19.32 2.42
CA ILE A 110 -3.16 19.73 1.02
C ILE A 110 -3.33 21.25 0.94
N THR A 111 -2.24 21.95 0.66
CA THR A 111 -2.17 23.41 0.49
C THR A 111 -1.71 23.77 -0.92
N ALA A 112 -1.77 25.05 -1.27
CA ALA A 112 -1.24 25.54 -2.55
C ALA A 112 0.26 25.22 -2.69
N ASP A 113 1.03 25.32 -1.60
CA ASP A 113 2.46 25.01 -1.60
C ASP A 113 2.72 23.53 -1.87
N THR A 114 1.97 22.61 -1.24
CA THR A 114 2.13 21.17 -1.52
C THR A 114 1.76 20.84 -2.96
N LEU A 115 0.75 21.50 -3.53
CA LEU A 115 0.37 21.32 -4.94
C LEU A 115 1.44 21.84 -5.91
N LEU A 116 2.14 22.92 -5.57
CA LEU A 116 3.26 23.42 -6.36
C LEU A 116 4.43 22.42 -6.35
N VAL A 117 4.73 21.83 -5.19
CA VAL A 117 5.74 20.77 -5.08
C VAL A 117 5.36 19.57 -5.95
N ASP A 118 4.09 19.13 -5.89
CA ASP A 118 3.61 18.03 -6.73
C ASP A 118 3.75 18.33 -8.23
N LEU A 119 3.47 19.57 -8.65
CA LEU A 119 3.60 19.99 -10.05
C LEU A 119 5.05 19.97 -10.52
N GLN A 120 6.01 20.37 -9.66
CA GLN A 120 7.43 20.30 -9.96
C GLN A 120 7.95 18.86 -10.09
N LEU A 121 7.36 17.93 -9.34
CA LEU A 121 7.71 16.51 -9.38
C LEU A 121 7.01 15.75 -10.51
N LEU A 122 6.00 16.34 -11.15
CA LEU A 122 5.22 15.74 -12.23
C LEU A 122 6.09 15.22 -13.40
N PRO A 123 7.13 15.93 -13.89
CA PRO A 123 8.01 15.40 -14.94
C PRO A 123 8.77 14.14 -14.50
N ALA A 124 9.28 14.13 -13.26
CA ALA A 124 9.99 12.97 -12.72
C ALA A 124 9.04 11.77 -12.55
N LEU A 125 7.81 12.03 -12.12
CA LEU A 125 6.75 11.02 -12.03
C LEU A 125 6.43 10.40 -13.39
N LEU A 126 6.25 11.22 -14.43
CA LEU A 126 5.98 10.74 -15.79
C LEU A 126 7.14 9.90 -16.34
N LEU A 127 8.37 10.37 -16.18
CA LEU A 127 9.57 9.62 -16.59
C LEU A 127 9.66 8.28 -15.86
N GLY A 128 9.45 8.28 -14.54
CA GLY A 128 9.42 7.08 -13.71
C GLY A 128 8.31 6.11 -14.13
N PHE A 129 7.12 6.61 -14.47
CA PHE A 129 5.99 5.81 -14.95
C PHE A 129 6.31 5.12 -16.28
N PHE A 130 6.78 5.85 -17.29
CA PHE A 130 7.13 5.27 -18.59
C PHE A 130 8.31 4.29 -18.49
N ALA A 131 9.32 4.61 -17.67
CA ALA A 131 10.42 3.70 -17.39
C ALA A 131 9.90 2.42 -16.70
N GLY A 132 9.02 2.57 -15.71
CA GLY A 132 8.37 1.48 -14.98
C GLY A 132 7.64 0.52 -15.91
N ILE A 133 6.82 1.02 -16.85
CA ILE A 133 6.13 0.19 -17.85
C ILE A 133 7.13 -0.69 -18.61
N LYS A 134 8.22 -0.10 -19.12
CA LYS A 134 9.24 -0.82 -19.91
C LYS A 134 9.99 -1.86 -19.07
N ILE A 135 10.30 -1.54 -17.81
CA ILE A 135 11.00 -2.44 -16.90
C ILE A 135 10.10 -3.61 -16.53
N VAL A 136 8.88 -3.32 -16.07
CA VAL A 136 7.92 -4.35 -15.63
C VAL A 136 7.57 -5.28 -16.78
N ALA A 137 7.44 -4.80 -18.02
CA ALA A 137 7.19 -5.63 -19.19
C ALA A 137 8.22 -6.76 -19.38
N LYS A 138 9.49 -6.55 -18.97
CA LYS A 138 10.58 -7.54 -19.10
C LYS A 138 10.61 -8.59 -17.97
N ILE A 139 9.87 -8.39 -16.88
CA ILE A 139 9.88 -9.28 -15.72
C ILE A 139 8.91 -10.45 -15.94
N LYS A 140 9.38 -11.69 -15.79
CA LYS A 140 8.55 -12.91 -15.82
C LYS A 140 7.72 -13.03 -14.53
N ASP A 141 6.52 -13.62 -14.60
CA ASP A 141 5.57 -13.70 -13.48
C ASP A 141 6.15 -14.31 -12.20
N ALA A 142 6.93 -15.40 -12.32
CA ALA A 142 7.58 -16.03 -11.17
C ALA A 142 8.61 -15.12 -10.48
N ALA A 143 9.30 -14.27 -11.26
CA ALA A 143 10.24 -13.29 -10.73
C ALA A 143 9.50 -12.07 -10.16
N TYR A 144 8.39 -11.66 -10.77
CA TYR A 144 7.57 -10.54 -10.31
C TYR A 144 7.09 -10.75 -8.87
N ARG A 145 6.56 -11.94 -8.57
CA ARG A 145 6.12 -12.32 -7.23
C ARG A 145 7.23 -12.17 -6.17
N LYS A 146 8.43 -12.68 -6.48
CA LYS A 146 9.59 -12.57 -5.57
C LYS A 146 10.02 -11.11 -5.38
N ILE A 147 10.07 -10.33 -6.46
CA ILE A 147 10.48 -8.91 -6.41
C ILE A 147 9.52 -8.11 -5.53
N VAL A 148 8.21 -8.28 -5.69
CA VAL A 148 7.21 -7.55 -4.88
C VAL A 148 7.37 -7.86 -3.39
N ILE A 149 7.61 -9.13 -3.03
CA ILE A 149 7.85 -9.53 -1.64
C ILE A 149 9.13 -8.90 -1.11
N VAL A 150 10.25 -9.01 -1.83
CA VAL A 150 11.54 -8.44 -1.40
C VAL A 150 11.46 -6.92 -1.26
N LEU A 151 10.86 -6.23 -2.22
CA LEU A 151 10.71 -4.77 -2.14
C LEU A 151 9.80 -4.34 -1.00
N THR A 152 8.73 -5.10 -0.73
CA THR A 152 7.86 -4.80 0.42
C THR A 152 8.58 -5.02 1.75
N LEU A 153 9.38 -6.10 1.87
CA LEU A 153 10.22 -6.36 3.03
C LEU A 153 11.26 -5.26 3.23
N VAL A 154 11.96 -4.86 2.16
CA VAL A 154 12.95 -3.78 2.22
C VAL A 154 12.28 -2.46 2.64
N GLY A 155 11.14 -2.11 2.04
CA GLY A 155 10.40 -0.90 2.41
C GLY A 155 9.98 -0.90 3.87
N ALA A 156 9.51 -2.05 4.37
CA ALA A 156 9.19 -2.23 5.79
C ALA A 156 10.40 -2.05 6.71
N LEU A 157 11.56 -2.64 6.36
CA LEU A 157 12.79 -2.52 7.15
C LEU A 157 13.32 -1.08 7.16
N VAL A 158 13.31 -0.39 6.01
CA VAL A 158 13.77 1.00 5.91
C VAL A 158 12.98 1.91 6.84
N ILE A 159 11.66 1.75 6.91
CA ILE A 159 10.81 2.56 7.79
C ILE A 159 10.96 2.15 9.27
N LEU A 160 11.32 0.90 9.57
CA LEU A 160 11.52 0.45 10.95
C LEU A 160 12.80 1.02 11.58
N PHE A 161 13.86 1.18 10.77
CA PHE A 161 15.18 1.60 11.24
C PHE A 161 15.50 3.09 11.00
N ARG A 162 14.59 3.84 10.38
CA ARG A 162 14.81 5.24 9.98
C ARG A 162 13.60 6.09 10.33
#